data_AF-A0A8B4BXJ2-F1
#
_entry.id   AF-A0A8B4BXJ2-F1
#
_cell.length_a   1.000
_cell.length_b   1.000
_cell.length_c   1.000
_cell.angle_alpha   90.00
_cell.angle_beta   90.00
_cell.angle_gamma   90.00
#
_symmetry.space_group_name_H-M   'P 1'
#
loop_
_entity.id
_entity.type
_entity.pdbx_description
1 polymer ?
#
loop_
_entity_poly.entity_id
_entity_poly.type
_entity_poly.pdbx_seq_one_letter_code
_entity_poly.pdbx_strand_id
1 'polypeptide(L)'
;MLLSTAIYIIGDLMIYFGSAFPVVLIAGLAVTGLGIYGIFGTTFAIQPDVIDYSEYQKKRSISGMIAAFQGFSVKLSMGLASALIGIFLKMGGYVPNATQTPTALKYIEASFIWIPMLICLLIGITTCFYKLDQQREKMSIELERRRQIFNSQSAETV
;
A
#
# COMPACT_ATOMS: atom_id res chain seq x y z
N MET A 1 4.91 -3.35 -7.64
CA MET A 1 5.38 -2.84 -6.33
C MET A 1 6.75 -2.17 -6.39
N LEU A 2 7.87 -2.87 -6.62
CA LEU A 2 9.22 -2.27 -6.54
C LEU A 2 9.41 -1.05 -7.46
N LEU A 3 8.94 -1.13 -8.71
CA LEU A 3 8.96 0.00 -9.64
C LEU A 3 8.17 1.20 -9.10
N SER A 4 6.98 0.95 -8.56
CA SER A 4 6.11 1.99 -7.99
C SER A 4 6.74 2.65 -6.76
N THR A 5 7.40 1.86 -5.90
CA THR A 5 8.20 2.36 -4.77
C THR A 5 9.35 3.23 -5.25
N ALA A 6 10.07 2.82 -6.30
CA ALA A 6 11.16 3.63 -6.86
C ALA A 6 10.65 4.96 -7.42
N ILE A 7 9.54 4.94 -8.18
CA ILE A 7 8.89 6.17 -8.70
C ILE A 7 8.48 7.10 -7.55
N TYR A 8 7.91 6.55 -6.47
CA TYR A 8 7.52 7.32 -5.31
C TYR A 8 8.73 8.03 -4.66
N ILE A 9 9.82 7.29 -4.41
CA ILE A 9 11.05 7.86 -3.83
C ILE A 9 11.64 8.94 -4.73
N ILE A 10 11.64 8.75 -6.05
CA ILE A 10 12.09 9.77 -7.01
C ILE A 10 11.24 11.04 -6.89
N GLY A 11 9.92 10.91 -6.79
CA GLY A 11 9.02 12.03 -6.60
C GLY A 11 9.29 12.80 -5.30
N ASP A 12 9.49 12.10 -4.19
CA ASP A 12 9.84 12.72 -2.91
C ASP A 12 11.18 13.47 -2.96
N LEU A 13 12.20 12.90 -3.63
CA LEU A 13 13.48 13.57 -3.82
C LEU A 13 13.36 14.80 -4.74
N MET A 14 12.53 14.74 -5.79
CA MET A 14 12.23 15.90 -6.62
C MET A 14 11.58 17.03 -5.82
N ILE A 15 10.66 16.70 -4.91
CA ILE A 15 10.03 17.68 -4.02
C ILE A 15 11.06 18.30 -3.07
N TYR A 16 11.95 17.48 -2.50
CA TYR A 16 12.97 17.94 -1.56
C TYR A 16 13.97 18.91 -2.21
N PHE A 17 14.60 18.52 -3.33
CA PHE A 17 15.59 19.35 -4.03
C PHE A 17 14.95 20.49 -4.82
N GLY A 18 13.70 20.33 -5.27
CA GLY A 18 12.97 21.29 -6.08
C GLY A 18 12.17 22.32 -5.29
N SER A 19 12.32 22.38 -3.97
CA SER A 19 11.52 23.24 -3.08
C SER A 19 11.60 24.74 -3.40
N ALA A 20 12.64 25.19 -4.12
CA ALA A 20 12.77 26.57 -4.60
C ALA A 20 11.85 26.92 -5.79
N PHE A 21 11.36 25.93 -6.55
CA PHE A 21 10.60 26.14 -7.79
C PHE A 21 9.22 25.47 -7.71
N PRO A 22 8.12 26.25 -7.70
CA PRO A 22 6.76 25.70 -7.61
C PRO A 22 6.42 24.67 -8.71
N VAL A 23 6.96 24.85 -9.91
CA VAL A 23 6.76 23.91 -11.04
C VAL A 23 7.34 22.53 -10.71
N VAL A 24 8.51 22.47 -10.07
CA VAL A 24 9.16 21.21 -9.71
C VAL A 24 8.41 20.53 -8.56
N LEU A 25 7.85 21.29 -7.62
CA LEU A 25 6.97 20.75 -6.57
C LEU A 25 5.72 20.08 -7.15
N ILE A 26 5.04 20.74 -8.10
CA ILE A 26 3.84 20.20 -8.75
C ILE A 26 4.20 18.96 -9.57
N ALA A 27 5.30 19.00 -10.32
CA ALA A 27 5.78 17.83 -11.06
C ALA A 27 6.14 16.67 -10.13
N GLY A 28 6.83 16.95 -9.02
CA GLY A 28 7.15 15.96 -7.99
C GLY A 28 5.89 15.33 -7.38
N LEU A 29 4.86 16.13 -7.09
CA LEU A 29 3.55 15.64 -6.62
C LEU A 29 2.85 14.74 -7.63
N ALA A 30 2.95 15.05 -8.93
CA ALA A 30 2.42 14.18 -9.97
C ALA A 30 3.17 12.83 -9.99
N VAL A 31 4.49 12.85 -9.85
CA VAL A 31 5.34 11.64 -9.81
C VAL A 31 5.06 10.80 -8.56
N THR A 32 4.98 11.40 -7.37
CA THR A 32 4.60 10.67 -6.13
C THR A 32 3.20 10.11 -6.23
N GLY A 33 2.27 10.82 -6.87
CA GLY A 33 0.94 10.35 -7.24
C GLY A 33 0.98 9.04 -8.03
N LEU A 34 1.74 9.00 -9.13
CA LEU A 34 1.90 7.79 -9.92
C LEU A 34 2.49 6.62 -9.11
N GLY A 35 3.48 6.91 -8.26
CA GLY A 35 4.07 5.92 -7.36
C GLY A 35 3.04 5.33 -6.40
N ILE A 36 2.27 6.17 -5.69
CA ILE A 36 1.31 5.71 -4.68
C ILE A 36 0.16 4.93 -5.31
N TYR A 37 -0.36 5.35 -6.47
CA TYR A 37 -1.41 4.61 -7.16
C TYR A 37 -0.92 3.26 -7.68
N GLY A 38 0.34 3.16 -8.10
CA GLY A 38 0.96 1.87 -8.45
C GLY A 38 1.10 0.92 -7.25
N ILE A 39 1.48 1.44 -6.08
CA ILE A 39 1.54 0.67 -4.83
C ILE A 39 0.15 0.20 -4.42
N PHE A 40 -0.83 1.10 -4.42
CA PHE A 40 -2.21 0.79 -4.07
C PHE A 40 -2.80 -0.25 -5.02
N GLY A 41 -2.66 -0.03 -6.34
CA GLY A 41 -3.13 -0.97 -7.37
C GLY A 41 -2.51 -2.35 -7.23
N THR A 42 -1.19 -2.44 -6.99
CA THR A 42 -0.52 -3.73 -6.77
C THR A 42 -1.04 -4.43 -5.51
N THR A 43 -1.29 -3.67 -4.43
CA THR A 43 -1.77 -4.22 -3.16
C THR A 43 -3.14 -4.89 -3.32
N PHE A 44 -4.07 -4.25 -4.04
CA PHE A 44 -5.37 -4.85 -4.35
C PHE A 44 -5.28 -5.97 -5.38
N ALA A 45 -4.30 -5.95 -6.28
CA ALA A 45 -4.07 -7.04 -7.24
C ALA A 45 -3.54 -8.33 -6.59
N ILE A 46 -2.79 -8.22 -5.49
CA ILE A 46 -2.26 -9.36 -4.72
C ILE A 46 -3.35 -10.00 -3.85
N GLN A 47 -4.38 -9.25 -3.46
CA GLN A 47 -5.41 -9.72 -2.54
C GLN A 47 -6.12 -11.02 -3.00
N PRO A 48 -6.55 -11.18 -4.27
CA PRO A 48 -7.10 -12.45 -4.76
C PRO A 48 -6.14 -13.64 -4.61
N ASP A 49 -4.84 -13.43 -4.85
CA ASP A 49 -3.85 -14.51 -4.74
C ASP A 49 -3.71 -15.01 -3.29
N VAL A 50 -3.84 -14.10 -2.31
CA VAL A 50 -3.85 -14.45 -0.87
C VAL A 50 -5.13 -15.22 -0.51
N ILE A 51 -6.27 -14.85 -1.11
CA ILE A 51 -7.54 -15.54 -0.94
C ILE A 51 -7.43 -16.98 -1.48
N ASP A 52 -6.95 -17.13 -2.70
CA ASP A 52 -6.75 -18.43 -3.33
C ASP A 52 -5.76 -19.28 -2.53
N TYR A 53 -4.68 -18.68 -2.00
CA TYR A 53 -3.70 -19.40 -1.18
C TYR A 53 -4.32 -19.93 0.11
N SER A 54 -5.18 -19.13 0.75
CA SER A 54 -5.93 -19.57 1.93
C SER A 54 -6.87 -20.73 1.58
N GLU A 55 -7.58 -20.67 0.46
CA GLU A 55 -8.46 -21.75 0.00
C GLU A 55 -7.67 -23.02 -0.33
N TYR A 56 -6.52 -22.87 -0.98
CA TYR A 56 -5.62 -23.94 -1.35
C TYR A 56 -5.13 -24.74 -0.12
N GLN A 57 -4.67 -24.02 0.91
CA GLN A 57 -4.19 -24.60 2.17
C GLN A 57 -5.32 -25.15 3.06
N LYS A 58 -6.39 -24.39 3.25
CA LYS A 58 -7.42 -24.70 4.27
C LYS A 58 -8.64 -25.44 3.72
N LYS A 59 -8.74 -25.64 2.40
CA LYS A 59 -9.89 -26.23 1.69
C LYS A 59 -11.24 -25.55 2.02
N ARG A 60 -11.19 -24.31 2.51
CA ARG A 60 -12.35 -23.49 2.86
C ARG A 60 -12.08 -22.06 2.46
N SER A 61 -13.06 -21.42 1.83
CA SER A 61 -12.95 -20.02 1.44
C SER A 61 -13.25 -19.11 2.64
N ILE A 62 -12.27 -18.27 2.99
CA ILE A 62 -12.42 -17.18 3.98
C ILE A 62 -12.24 -15.82 3.30
N SER A 63 -12.55 -15.74 2.01
CA SER A 63 -12.40 -14.56 1.16
C SER A 63 -13.03 -13.31 1.77
N GLY A 64 -14.26 -13.43 2.27
CA GLY A 64 -14.98 -12.33 2.92
C GLY A 64 -14.29 -11.80 4.18
N MET A 65 -13.69 -12.69 4.99
CA MET A 65 -12.95 -12.28 6.19
C MET A 65 -11.64 -11.57 5.84
N ILE A 66 -10.91 -12.07 4.82
CA ILE A 66 -9.68 -11.44 4.33
C ILE A 66 -9.98 -10.04 3.78
N ALA A 67 -11.03 -9.92 2.96
CA ALA A 67 -11.44 -8.62 2.40
C ALA A 67 -11.93 -7.64 3.46
N ALA A 68 -12.72 -8.11 4.44
CA ALA A 68 -13.18 -7.29 5.55
C ALA A 68 -12.00 -6.80 6.41
N PHE A 69 -11.03 -7.65 6.71
CA PHE A 69 -9.84 -7.29 7.47
C PHE A 69 -8.96 -6.28 6.75
N GLN A 70 -8.77 -6.43 5.44
CA GLN A 70 -8.05 -5.45 4.62
C GLN A 70 -8.75 -4.09 4.65
N GLY A 71 -10.06 -4.05 4.39
CA GLY A 71 -10.83 -2.81 4.40
C GLY A 71 -10.84 -2.13 5.78
N PHE A 72 -10.96 -2.91 6.86
CA PHE A 72 -10.83 -2.43 8.22
C PHE A 72 -9.45 -1.83 8.48
N SER A 73 -8.38 -2.53 8.09
CA SER A 73 -6.99 -2.09 8.30
C SER A 73 -6.71 -0.76 7.61
N VAL A 74 -7.18 -0.57 6.37
CA VAL A 74 -7.04 0.70 5.63
C VAL A 74 -7.73 1.84 6.37
N LYS A 75 -8.98 1.64 6.81
CA LYS A 75 -9.73 2.68 7.54
C LYS A 75 -9.07 3.01 8.88
N LEU A 76 -8.64 1.98 9.61
CA LEU A 76 -7.94 2.13 10.87
C LEU A 76 -6.64 2.92 10.70
N SER A 77 -5.83 2.58 9.70
CA SER A 77 -4.57 3.29 9.44
C SER A 77 -4.78 4.73 9.01
N MET A 78 -5.82 5.03 8.22
CA MET A 78 -6.14 6.41 7.83
C MET A 78 -6.49 7.29 9.05
N GLY A 79 -7.29 6.76 9.97
CA GLY A 79 -7.63 7.46 11.22
C GLY A 79 -6.41 7.65 12.12
N LEU A 80 -5.65 6.59 12.35
CA LEU A 80 -4.44 6.63 13.18
C LEU A 80 -3.37 7.55 12.61
N ALA A 81 -3.10 7.49 11.29
CA ALA A 81 -2.10 8.33 10.64
C ALA A 81 -2.46 9.81 10.76
N SER A 82 -3.73 10.18 10.53
CA SER A 82 -4.18 11.57 10.67
C SER A 82 -3.97 12.11 12.09
N ALA A 83 -4.35 11.33 13.11
CA ALA A 83 -4.15 11.72 14.50
C ALA A 83 -2.66 11.84 14.88
N LEU A 84 -1.84 10.87 14.45
CA LEU A 84 -0.39 10.88 14.72
C LEU A 84 0.32 12.05 14.04
N ILE A 85 -0.02 12.36 12.78
CA ILE A 85 0.52 13.52 12.06
C ILE A 85 0.12 14.81 12.78
N GLY A 86 -1.12 14.93 13.25
CA GLY A 86 -1.58 16.11 14.01
C GLY A 86 -0.78 16.33 15.30
N ILE A 87 -0.54 15.26 16.08
CA ILE A 87 0.29 15.32 17.29
C ILE A 87 1.73 15.68 16.93
N PHE A 88 2.28 15.07 15.88
CA PHE A 88 3.65 15.31 15.42
C PHE A 88 3.86 16.76 15.00
N LEU A 89 2.95 17.34 14.24
CA LEU A 89 3.00 18.77 13.86
C LEU A 89 2.87 19.69 15.07
N LYS A 90 1.98 19.37 16.02
CA LYS A 90 1.84 20.13 17.27
C LYS A 90 3.14 20.13 18.09
N MET A 91 3.84 18.99 18.16
CA MET A 91 5.16 18.90 18.82
C MET A 91 6.21 19.79 18.16
N GLY A 92 6.15 19.94 16.82
CA GLY A 92 7.00 20.86 16.06
C GLY A 92 6.67 22.34 16.25
N GLY A 93 5.63 22.69 17.00
CA GLY A 93 5.18 24.06 17.20
C GLY A 93 4.41 24.64 16.00
N TYR A 94 3.74 23.79 15.23
CA TYR A 94 2.91 24.22 14.10
C TYR A 94 1.75 25.13 14.58
N VAL A 95 1.62 26.31 13.96
CA VAL A 95 0.54 27.26 14.23
C VAL A 95 -0.24 27.56 12.95
N PRO A 96 -1.51 27.15 12.82
CA PRO A 96 -2.25 27.36 11.59
C PRO A 96 -2.40 28.86 11.25
N ASN A 97 -2.32 29.19 9.96
CA ASN A 97 -2.48 30.54 9.41
C ASN A 97 -1.47 31.60 9.92
N ALA A 98 -0.38 31.18 10.55
CA ALA A 98 0.72 32.05 10.96
C ALA A 98 2.00 31.75 10.18
N THR A 99 2.98 32.66 10.24
CA THR A 99 4.34 32.38 9.77
C THR A 99 4.95 31.30 10.66
N GLN A 100 5.38 30.20 10.04
CA GLN A 100 5.94 29.07 10.76
C GLN A 100 7.37 29.34 11.23
N THR A 101 7.72 28.79 12.39
CA THR A 101 9.10 28.79 12.86
C THR A 101 9.94 27.83 12.00
N PRO A 102 11.29 28.01 11.95
CA PRO A 102 12.16 27.06 11.27
C PRO A 102 12.01 25.62 11.77
N THR A 103 11.71 25.44 13.06
CA THR A 103 11.44 24.13 13.65
C THR A 103 10.14 23.54 13.10
N ALA A 104 9.05 24.30 13.07
CA ALA A 104 7.78 23.83 12.53
C ALA A 104 7.88 23.44 11.05
N LEU A 105 8.64 24.20 10.24
CA LEU A 105 8.89 23.86 8.83
C LEU A 105 9.58 22.51 8.66
N LYS A 106 10.57 22.17 9.50
CA LYS A 106 11.23 20.85 9.47
C LYS A 106 10.27 19.71 9.79
N TYR A 107 9.33 19.91 10.71
CA TYR A 107 8.33 18.90 11.05
C TYR A 107 7.31 18.70 9.91
N ILE A 108 6.92 19.78 9.24
CA ILE A 108 6.06 19.69 8.04
C ILE A 108 6.78 18.89 6.95
N GLU A 109 8.03 19.25 6.65
CA GLU A 109 8.86 18.55 5.66
C GLU A 109 9.00 17.06 6.01
N ALA A 110 9.31 16.74 7.27
CA ALA A 110 9.41 15.36 7.74
C ALA A 110 8.10 14.59 7.58
N SER A 111 6.95 15.20 7.90
CA SER A 111 5.64 14.57 7.77
C SER A 111 5.21 14.34 6.33
N PHE A 112 5.70 15.16 5.40
CA PHE A 112 5.31 15.13 4.01
C PHE A 112 6.23 14.30 3.12
N ILE A 113 7.53 14.27 3.43
CA ILE A 113 8.57 13.63 2.60
C ILE A 113 9.16 12.43 3.33
N TRP A 114 9.84 12.67 4.45
CA TRP A 114 10.68 11.65 5.09
C TRP A 114 9.89 10.48 5.70
N ILE A 115 8.77 10.76 6.38
CA ILE A 115 7.93 9.71 6.99
C ILE A 115 7.29 8.84 5.91
N PRO A 116 6.59 9.38 4.89
CA PRO A 116 6.05 8.57 3.79
C PRO A 116 7.13 7.81 3.01
N MET A 117 8.28 8.44 2.73
CA MET A 117 9.40 7.78 2.05
C MET A 117 9.89 6.54 2.81
N LEU A 118 10.07 6.65 4.14
CA LEU A 118 10.52 5.54 4.98
C LEU A 118 9.50 4.39 4.97
N ILE A 119 8.20 4.71 5.08
CA ILE A 119 7.13 3.71 5.00
C ILE A 119 7.13 3.03 3.63
N CYS A 120 7.29 3.80 2.56
CA CYS A 120 7.34 3.29 1.20
C CYS A 120 8.55 2.36 0.97
N LEU A 121 9.71 2.70 1.54
CA LEU A 121 10.91 1.86 1.52
C LEU A 121 10.67 0.53 2.24
N LEU A 122 10.02 0.56 3.41
CA LEU A 122 9.64 -0.66 4.14
C LEU A 122 8.72 -1.56 3.32
N ILE A 123 7.73 -0.98 2.61
CA ILE A 123 6.86 -1.73 1.68
C ILE A 123 7.67 -2.38 0.55
N GLY A 124 8.64 -1.65 -0.02
CA GLY A 124 9.54 -2.20 -1.03
C GLY A 124 10.32 -3.41 -0.51
N ILE A 125 10.91 -3.30 0.69
CA ILE A 125 11.68 -4.37 1.32
C ILE A 125 10.81 -5.59 1.63
N THR A 126 9.63 -5.40 2.21
CA THR A 126 8.72 -6.53 2.52
C THR A 126 8.25 -7.25 1.26
N THR A 127 8.12 -6.53 0.14
CA THR A 127 7.76 -7.15 -1.14
C THR A 127 8.85 -8.08 -1.67
N CYS A 128 10.12 -7.84 -1.38
CA CYS A 128 11.20 -8.76 -1.77
C CYS A 128 11.07 -10.15 -1.10
N PHE A 129 10.35 -10.25 0.02
CA PHE A 129 10.06 -11.51 0.70
C PHE A 129 8.78 -12.20 0.21
N TYR A 130 8.08 -11.61 -0.77
CA TYR A 130 6.85 -12.17 -1.32
C TYR A 130 7.15 -13.38 -2.21
N LYS A 131 6.74 -14.58 -1.77
CA LYS A 131 7.00 -15.86 -2.45
C LYS A 131 5.80 -16.41 -3.23
N LEU A 132 4.63 -15.77 -3.11
CA LEU A 132 3.38 -16.30 -3.64
C LEU A 132 3.38 -16.34 -5.18
N ASP A 133 4.10 -15.44 -5.84
CA ASP A 133 4.24 -15.41 -7.30
C ASP A 133 4.70 -16.77 -7.87
N GLN A 134 5.59 -17.46 -7.17
CA GLN A 134 6.11 -18.77 -7.61
C GLN A 134 5.11 -19.92 -7.43
N GLN A 135 4.13 -19.76 -6.54
CA GLN A 135 3.13 -20.78 -6.24
C GLN A 135 1.80 -20.54 -6.95
N ARG A 136 1.62 -19.35 -7.54
CA ARG A 136 0.36 -18.88 -8.11
C ARG A 136 -0.20 -19.80 -9.19
N GLU A 137 0.64 -20.22 -10.14
CA GLU A 137 0.23 -21.11 -11.24
C GLU A 137 -0.20 -22.49 -10.72
N LYS A 138 0.62 -23.10 -9.85
CA LYS A 138 0.32 -24.42 -9.25
C LYS A 138 -0.98 -24.39 -8.44
N MET A 139 -1.18 -23.30 -7.70
CA MET A 139 -2.38 -23.07 -6.91
C MET A 139 -3.62 -22.94 -7.78
N SER A 140 -3.55 -22.13 -8.85
CA SER A 140 -4.66 -21.93 -9.79
C SER A 140 -5.08 -23.25 -10.44
N ILE A 141 -4.13 -24.04 -10.95
CA ILE A 141 -4.40 -25.35 -11.57
C ILE A 141 -5.08 -26.32 -10.57
N GLU A 142 -4.56 -26.41 -9.34
CA GLU A 142 -5.13 -27.33 -8.34
C GLU A 142 -6.52 -26.88 -7.86
N LEU A 143 -6.76 -25.57 -7.72
CA LEU A 143 -8.08 -25.06 -7.36
C LEU A 143 -9.10 -25.31 -8.49
N GLU A 144 -8.73 -25.10 -9.75
CA GLU A 144 -9.55 -25.43 -10.91
C GLU A 144 -9.94 -26.91 -10.91
N ARG A 145 -8.96 -27.80 -10.70
CA ARG A 145 -9.17 -29.25 -10.61
C ARG A 145 -10.18 -29.63 -9.51
N ARG A 146 -10.06 -29.02 -8.32
CA ARG A 146 -11.00 -29.27 -7.20
C ARG A 146 -12.42 -28.82 -7.53
N ARG A 147 -12.57 -27.67 -8.20
CA ARG A 147 -13.87 -27.13 -8.63
C ARG A 147 -14.54 -28.04 -9.68
N GLN A 148 -13.77 -28.54 -10.65
CA GLN A 148 -14.28 -29.47 -11.65
C GLN A 148 -14.79 -30.79 -11.04
N ILE A 149 -14.02 -31.39 -10.12
CA ILE A 149 -14.43 -32.63 -9.43
C ILE A 149 -15.74 -32.42 -8.66
N PHE A 150 -15.83 -31.34 -7.90
CA PHE A 150 -17.04 -31.01 -7.14
C PHE A 150 -18.27 -30.84 -8.05
N ASN A 151 -18.11 -30.13 -9.19
CA ASN A 151 -19.19 -29.93 -10.15
C ASN A 151 -19.61 -31.26 -10.81
N SER A 152 -18.67 -32.15 -11.14
CA SER A 152 -18.99 -33.46 -11.71
C SER A 152 -19.77 -34.36 -10.75
N GLN A 153 -19.38 -34.39 -9.46
CA GLN A 153 -20.11 -35.15 -8.43
C GLN A 153 -21.53 -34.61 -8.21
N SER A 154 -21.69 -33.29 -8.24
CA SER A 154 -23.00 -32.65 -8.07
C SER A 154 -23.95 -32.98 -9.23
N ALA A 155 -23.40 -33.12 -10.45
CA ALA A 155 -24.16 -33.47 -11.64
C ALA A 155 -24.62 -34.95 -11.68
N GLU A 156 -23.88 -35.86 -11.04
CA GLU A 156 -24.26 -37.28 -10.93
C GLU A 156 -25.32 -37.55 -9.85
N THR A 157 -25.49 -36.61 -8.90
CA THR A 157 -26.46 -36.74 -7.79
C THR A 157 -27.84 -36.13 -8.06
N VAL A 158 -28.06 -35.55 -9.25
CA VAL A 158 -29.33 -34.95 -9.70
C VAL A 158 -29.93 -35.80 -10.82
#